data_AF-A0A838JP52-F1
#
_entry.id   AF-A0A838JP52-F1
#
_cell.length_a   1.000
_cell.length_b   1.000
_cell.length_c   1.000
_cell.angle_alpha   90.00
_cell.angle_beta   90.00
_cell.angle_gamma   90.00
#
_symmetry.space_group_name_H-M   'P 1'
#
loop_
_entity.id
_entity.type
_entity.pdbx_description
1 polymer ?
#
loop_
_entity_poly.entity_id
_entity_poly.type
_entity_poly.pdbx_seq_one_letter_code
_entity_poly.pdbx_strand_id
1 'polypeptide(L)'
;MLHDLKVDELLSKVDSRYGLAVASAKRARQINEYTSTLGLNDALGIPGPQVHTRSQHPLTIAIEELRQDKLDVSFRQPVDEVEEEVGAADADDFISPPSGGGVPQDSDVDSGAPSDEGAA
;
A
#
# COMPACT_ATOMS: atom_id res chain seq x y z
N MET A 1 -27.97 21.06 0.17
CA MET A 1 -27.72 19.88 1.01
C MET A 1 -26.22 19.66 1.29
N LEU A 2 -25.28 20.41 0.70
CA LEU A 2 -23.88 20.38 1.12
C LEU A 2 -23.53 21.51 2.12
N HIS A 3 -24.32 22.59 2.12
CA HIS A 3 -24.07 23.80 2.92
C HIS A 3 -24.20 23.59 4.44
N ASP A 4 -24.90 22.52 4.87
CA ASP A 4 -25.03 22.15 6.28
C ASP A 4 -23.90 21.23 6.77
N LEU A 5 -23.04 20.75 5.86
CA LEU A 5 -21.88 19.95 6.22
C LEU A 5 -20.70 20.87 6.49
N LYS A 6 -20.54 21.24 7.77
CA LYS A 6 -19.35 21.96 8.22
C LYS A 6 -18.14 21.04 8.09
N VAL A 7 -17.18 21.44 7.27
CA VAL A 7 -15.95 20.66 7.02
C VAL A 7 -15.18 20.36 8.31
N ASP A 8 -15.24 21.26 9.30
CA ASP A 8 -14.56 21.08 10.58
C ASP A 8 -15.07 19.86 11.35
N GLU A 9 -16.37 19.57 11.26
CA GLU A 9 -16.95 18.37 11.87
C GLU A 9 -16.37 17.09 11.24
N LEU A 10 -16.22 17.09 9.92
CA LEU A 10 -15.67 15.94 9.19
C LEU A 10 -14.18 15.74 9.47
N LEU A 11 -13.43 16.84 9.59
CA LEU A 11 -12.00 16.80 9.89
C LEU A 11 -11.70 16.26 11.30
N SER A 12 -12.65 16.33 12.23
CA SER A 12 -12.50 15.71 13.55
C SER A 12 -12.58 14.17 13.53
N LYS A 13 -13.05 13.58 12.42
CA LYS A 13 -13.30 12.14 12.26
C LYS A 13 -12.25 11.40 11.46
N VAL A 14 -11.25 12.12 10.94
CA VAL A 14 -10.20 11.56 10.09
C VAL A 14 -8.83 12.13 10.47
N ASP A 15 -7.78 11.40 10.13
CA ASP A 15 -6.42 11.81 10.48
C ASP A 15 -5.91 13.07 9.76
N SER A 16 -6.41 13.35 8.56
CA SER A 16 -5.95 14.48 7.75
C SER A 16 -6.97 14.94 6.71
N ARG A 17 -6.77 16.16 6.19
CA ARG A 17 -7.58 16.73 5.09
C ARG A 17 -7.53 15.86 3.82
N TYR A 18 -6.37 15.30 3.53
CA TYR A 18 -6.20 14.39 2.40
C TYR A 18 -6.87 13.04 2.67
N GLY A 19 -6.77 12.56 3.92
CA GLY A 19 -7.49 11.38 4.39
C GLY A 19 -9.00 11.50 4.17
N LEU A 20 -9.59 12.65 4.48
CA LEU A 20 -11.01 12.91 4.21
C LEU A 20 -11.38 12.67 2.74
N ALA A 21 -10.59 13.24 1.81
CA ALA A 21 -10.84 13.12 0.38
C ALA A 21 -10.71 11.67 -0.11
N VAL A 22 -9.65 10.98 0.32
CA VAL A 22 -9.39 9.59 -0.06
C VAL A 22 -10.47 8.65 0.50
N ALA A 23 -10.83 8.80 1.78
CA ALA A 23 -11.86 7.99 2.42
C ALA A 23 -13.23 8.19 1.75
N SER A 24 -13.61 9.44 1.54
CA SER A 24 -14.88 9.78 0.88
C SER A 24 -14.93 9.23 -0.55
N ALA A 25 -13.84 9.34 -1.31
CA ALA A 25 -13.76 8.83 -2.67
C ALA A 25 -13.80 7.29 -2.71
N LYS A 26 -13.06 6.61 -1.84
CA LYS A 26 -13.05 5.14 -1.75
C LYS A 26 -14.44 4.62 -1.40
N ARG A 27 -15.10 5.21 -0.40
CA ARG A 27 -16.44 4.82 -0.01
C ARG A 27 -17.47 5.13 -1.09
N ALA A 28 -17.38 6.29 -1.75
CA ALA A 28 -18.27 6.62 -2.87
C ALA A 28 -18.17 5.62 -4.02
N ARG A 29 -16.98 5.07 -4.30
CA ARG A 29 -16.82 3.99 -5.29
C ARG A 29 -17.55 2.72 -4.87
N GLN A 30 -17.44 2.29 -3.62
CA GLN A 30 -18.18 1.14 -3.10
C GLN A 30 -19.69 1.32 -3.25
N ILE A 31 -20.20 2.50 -2.91
CA ILE A 31 -21.63 2.82 -3.04
C ILE A 31 -22.05 2.79 -4.52
N ASN A 32 -21.24 3.36 -5.42
CA ASN A 32 -21.53 3.34 -6.85
C ASN A 32 -21.54 1.91 -7.41
N GLU A 33 -20.59 1.08 -6.98
CA GLU A 33 -20.50 -0.33 -7.34
C GLU A 33 -21.72 -1.11 -6.84
N TYR A 34 -22.15 -0.87 -5.59
CA TYR A 34 -23.38 -1.44 -5.04
C TYR A 34 -24.60 -1.09 -5.90
N THR A 35 -24.75 0.18 -6.30
CA THR A 35 -25.89 0.60 -7.13
C THR A 35 -25.84 0.07 -8.57
N SER A 36 -24.65 -0.26 -9.07
CA SER A 36 -24.46 -0.76 -10.45
C SER A 36 -24.55 -2.28 -10.55
N THR A 37 -24.33 -2.99 -9.44
CA THR A 37 -24.38 -4.45 -9.37
C THR A 37 -25.83 -4.91 -9.16
N LEU A 38 -26.58 -4.96 -10.25
CA LEU A 38 -28.01 -5.30 -10.29
C LEU A 38 -28.30 -6.67 -9.62
N GLY A 39 -28.59 -6.66 -8.32
CA GLY A 39 -28.98 -7.84 -7.53
C GLY A 39 -27.87 -8.85 -7.21
N LEU A 40 -26.62 -8.58 -7.61
CA LEU A 40 -25.46 -9.44 -7.31
C LEU A 40 -24.60 -8.91 -6.15
N ASN A 41 -25.01 -7.80 -5.52
CA ASN A 41 -24.31 -7.15 -4.42
C ASN A 41 -23.99 -8.10 -3.25
N ASP A 42 -24.93 -8.99 -2.88
CA ASP A 42 -24.74 -9.93 -1.77
C ASP A 42 -23.71 -11.02 -2.10
N ALA A 43 -23.65 -11.45 -3.36
CA ALA A 43 -22.66 -12.43 -3.81
C ALA A 43 -21.25 -11.83 -3.90
N LEU A 44 -21.14 -10.53 -4.18
CA LEU A 44 -19.88 -9.80 -4.27
C LEU A 44 -19.45 -9.18 -2.93
N GLY A 45 -20.30 -9.28 -1.89
CA GLY A 45 -20.01 -8.73 -0.56
C GLY A 45 -19.87 -7.21 -0.54
N ILE A 46 -20.48 -6.50 -1.50
CA ILE A 46 -20.36 -5.05 -1.60
C ILE A 46 -21.34 -4.40 -0.60
N PRO A 47 -20.86 -3.62 0.39
CA PRO A 47 -21.73 -3.02 1.39
C PRO A 47 -22.50 -1.83 0.80
N GLY A 48 -23.83 -1.89 0.90
CA GLY A 48 -24.72 -0.82 0.48
C GLY A 48 -24.64 0.45 1.35
N PRO A 49 -25.43 1.48 1.02
CA PRO A 49 -25.55 2.69 1.84
C PRO A 49 -25.99 2.37 3.28
N GLN A 50 -25.25 2.90 4.25
CA GLN A 50 -25.50 2.70 5.69
C GLN A 50 -26.39 3.78 6.31
N VAL A 51 -26.58 4.89 5.60
CA VAL A 51 -27.38 6.04 6.04
C VAL A 51 -28.50 6.30 5.05
N HIS A 52 -29.68 6.59 5.58
CA HIS A 52 -30.80 7.05 4.77
C HIS A 52 -30.65 8.54 4.49
N THR A 53 -30.34 8.89 3.25
CA THR A 53 -30.21 10.27 2.80
C THR A 53 -31.13 10.56 1.62
N ARG A 54 -31.43 11.84 1.42
CA ARG A 54 -32.24 12.33 0.29
C ARG A 54 -31.44 12.34 -1.01
N SER A 55 -30.11 12.38 -0.95
CA SER A 55 -29.25 12.40 -2.14
C SER A 55 -28.98 10.98 -2.64
N GLN A 56 -29.00 10.80 -3.97
CA GLN A 56 -28.57 9.55 -4.61
C GLN A 56 -27.11 9.61 -5.06
N HIS A 57 -26.43 10.75 -4.90
CA HIS A 57 -25.04 10.88 -5.32
C HIS A 57 -24.10 10.15 -4.34
N PRO A 58 -23.29 9.18 -4.80
CA PRO A 58 -22.45 8.35 -3.92
C PRO A 58 -21.51 9.13 -3.01
N LEU A 59 -20.96 10.25 -3.50
CA LEU A 59 -20.09 11.12 -2.69
C LEU A 59 -20.85 11.78 -1.54
N THR A 60 -22.07 12.25 -1.78
CA THR A 60 -22.89 12.84 -0.72
C THR A 60 -23.24 11.81 0.34
N ILE A 61 -23.62 10.59 -0.08
CA ILE A 61 -23.90 9.49 0.83
C ILE A 61 -22.67 9.17 1.68
N ALA A 62 -21.49 9.02 1.05
CA ALA A 62 -20.24 8.72 1.76
C ALA A 62 -19.88 9.77 2.82
N ILE A 63 -20.05 11.06 2.50
CA ILE A 63 -19.77 12.14 3.46
C ILE A 63 -20.81 12.14 4.61
N GLU A 64 -22.09 11.85 4.32
CA GLU A 64 -23.10 11.73 5.37
C GLU A 64 -22.89 10.51 6.28
N GLU A 65 -22.43 9.39 5.73
CA GLU A 65 -22.04 8.21 6.51
C GLU A 65 -20.87 8.52 7.45
N LEU A 66 -19.84 9.25 6.97
CA LEU A 66 -18.74 9.71 7.81
C LEU A 66 -19.25 10.64 8.91
N ARG A 67 -20.13 11.59 8.58
CA ARG A 67 -20.73 12.50 9.56
C ARG A 67 -21.57 11.77 10.62
N GLN A 68 -22.15 10.61 10.33
CA GLN A 68 -22.93 9.82 11.29
C GLN A 68 -22.13 8.71 11.98
N ASP A 69 -20.79 8.75 11.90
CA ASP A 69 -19.91 7.76 12.52
C ASP A 69 -20.21 6.32 12.06
N LYS A 70 -20.60 6.17 10.80
CA LYS A 70 -20.82 4.86 10.13
C LYS A 70 -19.60 4.37 9.36
N LEU A 71 -18.54 5.17 9.32
CA LEU A 71 -17.27 4.85 8.69
C LEU A 71 -16.17 5.01 9.71
N ASP A 72 -15.41 3.94 9.92
CA ASP A 72 -14.15 4.00 10.63
C ASP A 72 -13.03 4.23 9.60
N VAL A 73 -12.25 5.30 9.79
CA VAL A 73 -11.27 5.78 8.81
C VAL A 73 -9.97 6.06 9.54
N SER A 74 -9.07 5.08 9.49
CA SER A 74 -7.69 5.24 9.93
C SER A 74 -6.73 5.05 8.74
N PHE A 75 -5.83 6.01 8.57
CA PHE A 75 -4.73 5.95 7.61
C PHE A 75 -3.38 5.70 8.29
N ARG A 76 -3.31 5.96 9.59
CA ARG A 76 -2.15 5.60 10.39
C ARG A 76 -2.34 4.17 10.86
N GLN A 77 -1.57 3.24 10.26
CA GLN A 77 -1.36 1.97 10.95
C GLN A 77 -0.74 2.30 12.31
N PRO A 78 -1.32 1.82 13.43
CA PRO A 78 -0.55 1.77 14.65
C PRO A 78 0.75 1.05 14.30
N VAL A 79 1.85 1.51 14.87
CA VAL A 79 3.09 0.72 14.91
C VAL A 79 2.81 -0.46 15.82
N ASP A 80 1.98 -1.39 15.35
CA ASP A 80 1.98 -2.73 15.89
C ASP A 80 3.43 -3.17 15.71
N GLU A 81 4.10 -3.39 16.85
CA GLU A 81 5.41 -4.00 16.91
C GLU A 81 5.38 -5.12 15.89
N VAL A 82 6.22 -5.00 14.86
CA VAL A 82 6.50 -6.12 13.98
C VAL A 82 7.03 -7.20 14.92
N GLU A 83 6.17 -8.10 15.38
CA GLU A 83 6.62 -9.36 15.93
C GLU A 83 7.51 -9.92 14.83
N GLU A 84 8.81 -9.96 15.13
CA GLU A 84 9.78 -10.68 14.34
C GLU A 84 9.31 -12.13 14.24
N GLU A 85 8.46 -12.43 13.26
CA GLU A 85 8.57 -13.69 12.54
C GLU A 85 9.86 -13.58 11.72
N VAL A 86 10.99 -13.61 12.44
CA VAL A 86 12.23 -14.19 11.94
C VAL A 86 11.92 -15.64 11.66
N GLY A 87 11.31 -15.87 10.49
CA GLY A 87 11.22 -17.19 9.91
C GLY A 87 12.64 -17.72 9.85
N ALA A 88 12.94 -18.66 10.76
CA ALA A 88 14.13 -19.47 10.73
C ALA A 88 14.07 -20.33 9.45
N ALA A 89 14.45 -19.73 8.33
CA ALA A 89 14.93 -20.44 7.17
C ALA A 89 16.45 -20.41 7.30
N ASP A 90 17.02 -21.59 7.60
CA ASP A 90 18.46 -21.85 7.66
C ASP A 90 19.22 -21.10 6.55
N ALA A 91 19.90 -20.03 6.91
CA ALA A 91 20.72 -19.22 6.01
C ALA A 91 22.22 -19.48 6.16
N ASP A 92 22.61 -20.62 6.75
CA ASP A 92 24.02 -20.89 7.08
C ASP A 92 24.80 -21.64 5.99
N ASP A 93 24.23 -21.87 4.80
CA ASP A 93 24.91 -22.63 3.72
C ASP A 93 25.45 -21.75 2.57
N PHE A 94 25.34 -20.42 2.61
CA PHE A 94 25.79 -19.57 1.48
C PHE A 94 26.95 -18.61 1.80
N ILE A 95 27.34 -18.42 3.06
CA ILE A 95 28.42 -17.49 3.42
C ILE A 95 29.38 -18.16 4.40
N SER A 96 30.17 -19.10 3.89
CA SER A 96 31.46 -19.41 4.49
C SER A 96 32.47 -19.71 3.38
N PRO A 97 33.40 -18.79 3.08
CA PRO A 97 34.52 -19.14 2.22
C PRO A 97 35.39 -20.17 2.95
N PRO A 98 35.86 -21.25 2.29
CA PRO A 98 36.68 -22.25 2.94
C PRO A 98 38.00 -21.62 3.38
N SER A 99 38.13 -21.37 4.68
CA SER A 99 39.38 -21.00 5.33
C SER A 99 40.20 -22.27 5.54
N GLY A 100 40.92 -22.68 4.49
CA GLY A 100 41.91 -23.76 4.54
C GLY A 100 43.22 -23.26 3.96
N GLY A 101 44.18 -22.93 4.82
CA GLY A 101 45.51 -22.49 4.44
C GLY A 101 46.34 -23.60 3.77
N GLY A 102 47.10 -23.20 2.75
CA GLY A 102 48.10 -24.05 2.09
C GLY A 102 48.38 -23.59 0.66
N VAL A 103 49.23 -22.58 0.51
CA VAL A 103 49.71 -22.10 -0.80
C VAL A 103 50.57 -23.18 -1.46
N PRO A 104 50.50 -23.33 -2.80
CA PRO A 104 51.75 -23.29 -3.56
C PRO A 104 51.70 -22.21 -4.65
N GLN A 105 52.82 -21.50 -4.76
CA GLN A 105 53.10 -20.42 -5.71
C GLN A 105 53.37 -20.95 -7.13
N ASP A 106 53.26 -19.99 -8.05
CA ASP A 106 53.83 -19.91 -9.40
C ASP A 106 53.31 -20.85 -10.50
N SER A 107 52.67 -20.25 -11.49
CA SER A 107 53.29 -20.16 -12.82
C SER A 107 52.59 -19.13 -13.71
N ASP A 108 53.43 -18.49 -14.52
CA ASP A 108 53.25 -17.31 -15.33
C ASP A 108 52.05 -17.33 -16.29
N VAL A 109 51.29 -16.23 -16.33
CA VAL A 109 50.41 -15.94 -17.47
C VAL A 109 51.03 -14.80 -18.27
N ASP A 110 51.71 -15.23 -19.34
CA ASP A 110 52.22 -14.44 -20.46
C ASP A 110 51.16 -13.44 -20.98
N SER A 111 51.40 -12.15 -20.74
CA SER A 111 50.60 -11.07 -21.30
C SER A 111 51.07 -10.76 -22.72
N GLY A 112 50.66 -11.60 -23.67
CA GLY A 112 50.85 -11.37 -25.10
C GLY A 112 49.88 -10.32 -25.64
N ALA A 113 50.15 -9.04 -25.42
CA ALA A 113 49.55 -7.95 -26.20
C ALA A 113 50.53 -7.54 -27.31
N PRO A 114 50.21 -7.72 -28.61
CA PRO A 114 51.03 -7.12 -29.66
C PRO A 114 50.87 -5.60 -29.64
N SER A 115 51.96 -4.93 -29.33
CA SER A 115 52.22 -3.52 -29.59
C SER A 115 52.15 -3.25 -31.10
N ASP A 116 51.18 -2.46 -31.54
CA ASP A 116 51.27 -1.76 -32.82
C ASP A 116 51.76 -0.34 -32.52
N GLU A 117 53.08 -0.19 -32.54
CA GLU A 117 53.80 1.08 -32.46
C GLU A 117 53.89 1.66 -33.88
N GLY A 118 53.59 2.96 -34.00
CA GLY A 118 53.29 3.61 -35.27
C GLY A 118 54.43 3.78 -36.27
N ALA A 119 54.07 4.21 -37.48
CA ALA A 119 55.01 4.71 -38.47
C ALA A 119 54.48 6.01 -39.11
N ALA A 120 55.29 7.06 -38.90
CA ALA A 120 55.65 8.18 -39.77
C ALA A 120 54.60 8.80 -40.73
#